data_AF-A0A316LAK6-F1
#
_entry.id   AF-A0A316LAK6-F1
#
_cell.length_a   1.000
_cell.length_b   1.000
_cell.length_c   1.000
_cell.angle_alpha   90.00
_cell.angle_beta   90.00
_cell.angle_gamma   90.00
#
_symmetry.space_group_name_H-M   'P 1'
#
loop_
_entity.id
_entity.type
_entity.pdbx_description
1 polymer ?
#
loop_
_entity_poly.entity_id
_entity_poly.type
_entity_poly.pdbx_seq_one_letter_code
_entity_poly.pdbx_strand_id
1 'polypeptide(L)'
;MTLATLLLALVGCGAGNIYGAWQAQAMDGLVFEFEKDGGFSVRQPDDPGNVLRGSYTLVGEAGIEILLEGGEERFSGTYAIASGELVLILSGERQYFSRYRG
;
A
#
# COMPACT_ATOMS: atom_id res chain seq x y z
N MET A 1 -29.16 -5.18 18.99
CA MET A 1 -28.88 -5.92 17.74
C MET A 1 -27.60 -5.35 17.16
N THR A 2 -26.64 -6.24 16.92
CA THR A 2 -25.22 -6.05 16.62
C THR A 2 -24.97 -5.22 15.36
N LEU A 3 -24.30 -4.09 15.50
CA LEU A 3 -23.74 -3.29 14.39
C LEU A 3 -22.22 -3.49 14.37
N ALA A 4 -21.75 -4.73 14.21
CA ALA A 4 -20.32 -5.06 14.26
C ALA A 4 -19.90 -6.02 13.12
N THR A 5 -20.63 -6.03 12.01
CA THR A 5 -20.49 -7.13 11.04
C THR A 5 -20.53 -6.68 9.59
N LEU A 6 -19.79 -5.62 9.20
CA LEU A 6 -19.69 -5.30 7.77
C LEU A 6 -18.33 -4.72 7.29
N LEU A 7 -17.22 -5.03 7.98
CA LEU A 7 -15.87 -4.66 7.47
C LEU A 7 -14.85 -5.80 7.47
N LEU A 8 -15.25 -7.04 7.77
CA LEU A 8 -14.37 -8.22 7.71
C LEU A 8 -14.59 -9.08 6.46
N ALA A 9 -15.64 -8.82 5.67
CA ALA A 9 -15.98 -9.68 4.52
C ALA A 9 -15.11 -9.46 3.27
N LEU A 10 -14.30 -8.39 3.20
CA LEU A 10 -13.27 -8.23 2.16
C LEU A 10 -11.90 -8.79 2.56
N VAL A 11 -11.76 -9.37 3.76
CA VAL A 11 -10.50 -9.95 4.25
C VAL A 11 -10.49 -11.49 4.08
N GLY A 12 -11.54 -12.06 3.47
CA GLY A 12 -11.72 -13.52 3.30
C GLY A 12 -10.96 -14.17 2.13
N CYS A 13 -10.23 -13.39 1.35
CA CYS A 13 -9.21 -13.90 0.44
C CYS A 13 -7.92 -13.21 0.85
N GLY A 14 -6.90 -13.98 1.24
CA GLY A 14 -5.65 -13.46 1.79
C GLY A 14 -5.12 -12.27 1.00
N ALA A 15 -4.39 -11.37 1.67
CA ALA A 15 -3.93 -10.16 1.03
C ALA A 15 -3.17 -10.53 -0.25
N GLY A 16 -3.70 -10.07 -1.38
CA GLY A 16 -3.20 -10.48 -2.69
C GLY A 16 -1.74 -10.07 -2.89
N ASN A 17 -1.16 -10.46 -4.02
CA ASN A 17 0.22 -10.11 -4.33
C ASN A 17 0.38 -8.59 -4.50
N ILE A 18 0.99 -7.92 -3.51
CA ILE A 18 1.24 -6.47 -3.52
C ILE A 18 2.41 -6.06 -4.41
N TYR A 19 3.27 -6.99 -4.83
CA TYR A 19 4.50 -6.66 -5.55
C TYR A 19 4.23 -5.91 -6.85
N GLY A 20 5.05 -4.89 -7.11
CA GLY A 20 4.99 -4.04 -8.30
C GLY A 20 4.49 -2.63 -8.00
N ALA A 21 4.23 -1.88 -9.08
CA ALA A 21 3.89 -0.46 -9.03
C ALA A 21 2.37 -0.22 -9.00
N TRP A 22 1.95 0.68 -8.11
CA TRP A 22 0.57 1.06 -7.86
C TRP A 22 0.45 2.57 -7.89
N GLN A 23 -0.47 3.09 -8.68
CA GLN A 23 -0.73 4.51 -8.77
C GLN A 23 -1.85 4.90 -7.80
N ALA A 24 -1.55 5.82 -6.88
CA ALA A 24 -2.53 6.38 -5.98
C ALA A 24 -3.62 7.11 -6.79
N GLN A 25 -4.88 6.87 -6.46
CA GLN A 25 -6.01 7.59 -7.06
C GLN A 25 -6.14 9.02 -6.49
N ALA A 26 -5.50 9.29 -5.36
CA ALA A 26 -5.29 10.62 -4.80
C ALA A 26 -3.78 10.95 -4.77
N MET A 27 -3.36 12.02 -4.09
CA MET A 27 -1.94 12.39 -3.94
C MET A 27 -1.25 12.63 -5.30
N ASP A 28 -1.89 13.39 -6.19
CA ASP A 28 -1.36 13.76 -7.51
C ASP A 28 -0.86 12.57 -8.35
N GLY A 29 -1.45 11.39 -8.16
CA GLY A 29 -1.11 10.20 -8.94
C GLY A 29 0.26 9.62 -8.62
N LEU A 30 0.79 9.84 -7.41
CA LEU A 30 2.05 9.23 -6.95
C LEU A 30 2.03 7.71 -7.16
N VAL A 31 3.18 7.17 -7.57
CA VAL A 31 3.38 5.75 -7.83
C VAL A 31 4.15 5.14 -6.67
N PHE A 32 3.54 4.17 -6.02
CA PHE A 32 4.08 3.39 -4.92
C PHE A 32 4.54 2.05 -5.47
N GLU A 33 5.79 1.70 -5.26
CA GLU A 33 6.39 0.46 -5.75
C GLU A 33 6.81 -0.43 -4.59
N PHE A 34 6.32 -1.67 -4.59
CA PHE A 34 6.63 -2.69 -3.60
C PHE A 34 7.47 -3.79 -4.25
N GLU A 35 8.75 -3.86 -3.89
CA GLU A 35 9.69 -4.84 -4.44
C GLU A 35 9.58 -6.19 -3.73
N LYS A 36 9.94 -7.28 -4.42
CA LYS A 36 9.78 -8.65 -3.88
C LYS A 36 10.67 -8.94 -2.68
N ASP A 37 11.76 -8.22 -2.54
CA ASP A 37 12.76 -8.35 -1.48
C ASP A 37 12.51 -7.40 -0.29
N GLY A 38 11.40 -6.67 -0.30
CA GLY A 38 11.01 -5.75 0.77
C GLY A 38 11.41 -4.29 0.52
N GLY A 39 11.96 -3.95 -0.64
CA GLY A 39 12.17 -2.56 -1.05
C GLY A 39 10.85 -1.80 -1.26
N PHE A 40 10.81 -0.53 -0.85
CA PHE A 40 9.68 0.36 -1.05
C PHE A 40 10.13 1.68 -1.66
N SER A 41 9.39 2.20 -2.64
CA SER A 41 9.61 3.55 -3.14
C SER A 41 8.34 4.27 -3.55
N VAL A 42 8.38 5.60 -3.51
CA VAL A 42 7.33 6.48 -3.99
C VAL A 42 7.94 7.50 -4.93
N ARG A 43 7.33 7.66 -6.11
CA ARG A 43 7.78 8.62 -7.13
C ARG A 43 6.61 9.32 -7.79
N GLN A 44 6.87 10.50 -8.34
CA GLN A 44 5.94 11.12 -9.27
C GLN A 44 6.09 10.45 -10.65
N PRO A 45 4.98 10.21 -11.40
CA PRO A 45 5.07 9.62 -12.74
C PRO A 45 5.95 10.44 -13.69
N ASP A 46 5.82 11.77 -13.63
CA ASP A 46 6.42 12.72 -14.57
C ASP A 46 7.73 13.36 -14.05
N ASP A 47 8.13 13.08 -12.81
CA ASP A 47 9.38 13.56 -12.22
C ASP A 47 10.17 12.41 -11.57
N PRO A 48 11.11 11.79 -12.31
CA PRO A 48 11.92 10.69 -11.78
C PRO A 48 13.00 11.14 -10.79
N GLY A 49 13.20 12.45 -10.59
CA GLY A 49 14.25 12.98 -9.70
C GLY A 49 13.88 12.93 -8.22
N ASN A 50 12.58 12.98 -7.90
CA ASN A 50 12.08 12.99 -6.53
C ASN A 50 11.50 11.62 -6.16
N VAL A 51 12.34 10.77 -5.57
CA VAL A 51 11.97 9.43 -5.12
C VAL A 51 12.15 9.34 -3.61
N LEU A 52 11.06 9.08 -2.90
CA LEU A 52 11.14 8.60 -1.52
C LEU A 52 11.43 7.10 -1.55
N ARG A 53 12.32 6.64 -0.67
CA ARG A 53 12.71 5.24 -0.57
C ARG A 53 12.51 4.75 0.85
N GLY A 54 12.45 3.43 0.99
CA GLY A 54 12.26 2.76 2.25
C GLY A 54 12.24 1.26 2.10
N SER A 55 11.75 0.60 3.13
CA SER A 55 11.43 -0.81 3.12
C SER A 55 10.01 -1.04 3.60
N TYR A 56 9.49 -2.23 3.31
CA TYR A 56 8.23 -2.68 3.88
C TYR A 56 8.30 -4.13 4.32
N THR A 57 7.48 -4.48 5.30
CA THR A 57 7.31 -5.83 5.80
C THR A 57 5.83 -6.18 5.84
N LEU A 58 5.49 -7.38 5.42
CA LEU A 58 4.14 -7.93 5.54
C LEU A 58 4.01 -8.65 6.89
N VAL A 59 2.95 -8.35 7.62
CA VAL A 59 2.72 -8.85 8.98
C VAL A 59 1.39 -9.62 9.03
N GLY A 60 1.45 -10.91 9.33
CA GLY A 60 0.26 -11.76 9.32
C GLY A 60 -0.38 -11.85 7.93
N GLU A 61 -1.72 -11.98 7.88
CA GLU A 61 -2.44 -12.21 6.62
C GLU A 61 -2.63 -10.95 5.77
N ALA A 62 -2.69 -9.78 6.39
CA ALA A 62 -3.03 -8.52 5.71
C ALA A 62 -2.36 -7.27 6.31
N GLY A 63 -1.50 -7.44 7.32
CA GLY A 63 -0.77 -6.33 7.92
C GLY A 63 0.40 -5.90 7.04
N ILE A 64 0.71 -4.62 7.10
CA ILE A 64 1.86 -4.02 6.43
C ILE A 64 2.50 -2.98 7.34
N GLU A 65 3.83 -2.97 7.33
CA GLU A 65 4.65 -1.95 7.95
C GLU A 65 5.58 -1.36 6.90
N ILE A 66 5.65 -0.04 6.80
CA ILE A 66 6.50 0.71 5.87
C ILE A 66 7.44 1.58 6.71
N LEU A 67 8.72 1.53 6.40
CA LEU A 67 9.78 2.32 7.03
C LEU A 67 10.48 3.13 5.94
N LEU A 68 10.40 4.46 6.01
CA LEU A 68 11.13 5.31 5.07
C LEU A 68 12.62 5.37 5.41
N GLU A 69 13.46 5.50 4.38
CA GLU A 69 14.89 5.78 4.54
C GLU A 69 15.08 7.06 5.37
N GLY A 70 16.01 7.03 6.31
CA GLY A 70 16.13 8.06 7.37
C GLY A 70 15.51 7.62 8.70
N GLY A 71 14.61 6.62 8.68
CA GLY A 71 14.19 5.86 9.86
C GLY A 71 13.26 6.57 10.84
N GLU A 72 12.96 7.85 10.62
CA GLU A 72 12.10 8.64 11.51
C GLU A 72 10.61 8.40 11.27
N GLU A 73 10.23 8.00 10.04
CA GLU A 73 8.84 7.76 9.67
C GLU A 73 8.54 6.27 9.44
N ARG A 74 7.65 5.74 10.29
CA ARG A 74 7.11 4.39 10.20
C ARG A 74 5.60 4.46 10.09
N PHE A 75 5.07 3.81 9.06
CA PHE A 75 3.64 3.65 8.85
C PHE A 75 3.27 2.18 9.09
N SER A 76 2.22 1.94 9.85
CA SER A 76 1.67 0.60 10.03
C SER A 76 0.19 0.59 9.69
N GLY A 77 -0.27 -0.56 9.22
CA GLY A 77 -1.62 -0.65 8.71
C GLY A 77 -1.96 -2.00 8.14
N THR A 78 -2.97 -1.99 7.27
CA THR A 78 -3.44 -3.17 6.56
C THR A 78 -3.56 -2.87 5.07
N TYR A 79 -3.56 -3.91 4.25
CA TYR A 79 -3.82 -3.80 2.84
C TYR A 79 -4.75 -4.91 2.35
N ALA A 80 -5.43 -4.64 1.24
CA ALA A 80 -6.24 -5.63 0.54
C ALA A 80 -6.10 -5.40 -0.97
N ILE A 81 -6.13 -6.49 -1.74
CA ILE A 81 -6.14 -6.43 -3.19
C ILE A 81 -7.36 -7.18 -3.69
N ALA A 82 -8.20 -6.47 -4.44
CA ALA A 82 -9.42 -7.02 -5.03
C ALA A 82 -9.60 -6.45 -6.43
N SER A 83 -9.96 -7.29 -7.39
CA SER A 83 -10.27 -6.86 -8.77
C SER A 83 -9.17 -6.03 -9.46
N GLY A 84 -7.90 -6.23 -9.08
CA GLY A 84 -6.77 -5.48 -9.63
C GLY A 84 -6.54 -4.08 -9.03
N GLU A 85 -7.24 -3.76 -7.94
CA GLU A 85 -7.06 -2.55 -7.15
C GLU A 85 -6.43 -2.88 -5.80
N LEU A 86 -5.56 -1.99 -5.32
CA LEU A 86 -4.96 -2.05 -4.00
C LEU A 86 -5.65 -1.01 -3.11
N VAL A 87 -6.00 -1.43 -1.91
CA VAL A 87 -6.45 -0.56 -0.83
C VAL A 87 -5.42 -0.66 0.29
N LEU A 88 -4.81 0.47 0.66
CA LEU A 88 -3.95 0.58 1.85
C LEU A 88 -4.69 1.38 2.91
N ILE A 89 -4.65 0.88 4.14
CA ILE A 89 -5.15 1.59 5.31
C ILE A 89 -3.96 1.79 6.24
N LEU A 90 -3.34 2.97 6.19
CA LEU A 90 -2.17 3.33 7.00
C LEU A 90 -2.59 4.36 8.05
N SER A 91 -2.21 4.15 9.31
CA SER A 91 -2.55 5.09 10.41
C SER A 91 -4.05 5.44 10.51
N GLY A 92 -4.93 4.56 10.02
CA GLY A 92 -6.39 4.78 9.98
C GLY A 92 -6.92 5.47 8.73
N GLU A 93 -6.05 5.96 7.85
CA GLU A 93 -6.42 6.58 6.58
C GLU A 93 -6.45 5.57 5.45
N ARG A 94 -7.55 5.55 4.70
CA ARG A 94 -7.74 4.64 3.56
C ARG A 94 -7.36 5.32 2.26
N GLN A 95 -6.44 4.70 1.53
CA GLN A 95 -6.00 5.14 0.21
C GLN A 95 -6.25 4.03 -0.83
N TYR A 96 -6.71 4.44 -2.00
CA TYR A 96 -7.01 3.56 -3.13
C TYR A 96 -5.95 3.72 -4.22
N PHE A 97 -5.61 2.60 -4.86
CA PHE A 97 -4.61 2.54 -5.90
C PHE A 97 -5.05 1.65 -7.04
N SER A 98 -4.68 2.04 -8.25
CA SER A 98 -4.77 1.21 -9.45
C SER A 98 -3.40 0.67 -9.83
N ARG A 99 -3.35 -0.43 -10.57
CA ARG A 99 -2.07 -0.94 -11.06
C ARG A 99 -1.44 0.09 -12.02
N TYR A 100 -0.20 0.51 -11.76
CA TYR A 100 0.50 1.43 -12.65
C TYR A 100 0.86 0.72 -13.96
N ARG A 101 0.61 1.37 -15.11
CA ARG A 101 0.82 0.76 -16.44
C ARG A 101 1.93 1.39 -17.28
N GLY A 102 2.45 2.55 -16.88
CA GLY A 102 3.49 3.26 -17.63
C GLY A 102 3.02 3.84 -18.96
#